data_AF-R6GTA0-F1
#
_entry.id   AF-R6GTA0-F1
#
_cell.length_a   1.000
_cell.length_b   1.000
_cell.length_c   1.000
_cell.angle_alpha   90.00
_cell.angle_beta   90.00
_cell.angle_gamma   90.00
#
_symmetry.space_group_name_H-M   'P 1'
#
loop_
_entity.id
_entity.type
_entity.pdbx_description
1 polymer ?
#
loop_
_entity_poly.entity_id
_entity_poly.type
_entity_poly.pdbx_seq_one_letter_code
_entity_poly.pdbx_strand_id
1 'polypeptide(L)'
;MITYNNLKIETTRRCTLRCKHCEKGPASGKDFQSKFLPKIFTKNTIIRNLELDGGDVLLAADILEMIVDYIIQSECIVLGVSITTNGTYFTPKSKRILSKLKTYVTKCQSHIGKYSKAISLILAADEYHKAELNRIKEEDPWLYKMYIENIQELIESSFFSCKKESIRVIDKGRAENLTIEKFYPPKIDNYYLKDGENILVSNASVLVDGIVENTGKSLLDDNLASIIIKSGIACKNEIEFQDGCQINKYNSKNLTFVNKGINN
;
A
#
# COMPACT_ATOMS: atom_id res chain seq x y z
N MET A 1 -2.33 21.86 9.21
CA MET A 1 -1.55 20.61 8.98
C MET A 1 -2.50 19.49 8.60
N ILE A 2 -2.06 18.49 7.82
CA ILE A 2 -2.95 17.43 7.33
C ILE A 2 -2.39 16.08 7.73
N THR A 3 -3.19 15.26 8.41
CA THR A 3 -2.80 13.93 8.87
C THR A 3 -3.67 12.88 8.20
N TYR A 4 -3.06 11.94 7.50
CA TYR A 4 -3.71 10.76 6.96
C TYR A 4 -3.46 9.58 7.90
N ASN A 5 -4.53 8.95 8.41
CA ASN A 5 -4.42 7.70 9.15
C ASN A 5 -3.90 6.57 8.26
N ASN A 6 -4.44 6.44 7.05
CA ASN A 6 -3.95 5.56 6.01
C ASN A 6 -3.98 6.27 4.66
N LEU A 7 -2.85 6.29 3.95
CA LEU A 7 -2.77 6.74 2.58
C LEU A 7 -2.30 5.56 1.72
N LYS A 8 -3.12 5.14 0.78
CA LYS A 8 -2.79 4.12 -0.20
C LYS A 8 -2.40 4.76 -1.52
N ILE A 9 -1.27 4.34 -2.09
CA ILE A 9 -0.83 4.74 -3.42
C ILE A 9 -0.67 3.48 -4.25
N GLU A 10 -1.41 3.42 -5.34
CA GLU A 10 -1.17 2.44 -6.37
C GLU A 10 0.08 2.82 -7.17
N THR A 11 1.17 2.12 -6.91
CA THR A 11 2.50 2.44 -7.43
C THR A 11 2.64 2.02 -8.90
N THR A 12 2.10 0.87 -9.27
CA THR A 12 2.23 0.31 -10.61
C THR A 12 1.12 -0.70 -10.90
N ARG A 13 0.81 -0.91 -12.19
CA ARG A 13 0.01 -2.03 -12.68
C ARG A 13 0.88 -3.12 -13.33
N ARG A 14 2.21 -3.01 -13.28
CA ARG A 14 3.14 -4.06 -13.72
C ARG A 14 3.13 -5.19 -12.70
N CYS A 15 3.07 -6.43 -13.17
CA CYS A 15 3.17 -7.63 -12.33
C CYS A 15 3.67 -8.80 -13.20
N THR A 16 4.46 -9.68 -12.61
CA THR A 16 4.89 -10.94 -13.23
C THR A 16 3.82 -12.02 -13.16
N LEU A 17 2.97 -11.98 -12.14
CA LEU A 17 1.93 -12.97 -11.93
C LEU A 17 0.62 -12.58 -12.62
N ARG A 18 -0.11 -13.60 -13.08
CA ARG A 18 -1.42 -13.48 -13.73
C ARG A 18 -2.54 -14.04 -12.84
N CYS A 19 -2.42 -13.87 -11.52
CA CYS A 19 -3.33 -14.42 -10.51
C CYS A 19 -4.81 -14.19 -10.87
N LYS A 20 -5.61 -15.26 -10.92
CA LYS A 20 -7.03 -15.16 -11.32
C LYS A 20 -7.87 -14.30 -10.38
N HIS A 21 -7.51 -14.20 -9.10
CA HIS A 21 -8.22 -13.37 -8.12
C HIS A 21 -7.81 -11.88 -8.12
N CYS A 22 -6.90 -11.46 -9.00
CA CYS A 22 -6.32 -10.11 -8.91
C CYS A 22 -7.38 -9.03 -9.15
N GLU A 23 -7.67 -8.25 -8.10
CA GLU A 23 -8.61 -7.12 -8.13
C GLU A 23 -8.16 -5.97 -9.05
N LYS A 24 -6.87 -5.89 -9.37
CA LYS A 24 -6.32 -4.86 -10.28
C LYS A 24 -6.53 -5.20 -11.76
N GLY A 25 -6.95 -6.44 -12.07
CA GLY A 25 -7.11 -6.91 -13.43
C GLY A 25 -5.79 -7.35 -14.10
N PRO A 26 -5.76 -7.42 -15.44
CA PRO A 26 -4.55 -7.70 -16.22
C PRO A 26 -3.39 -6.76 -15.89
N ALA A 27 -2.17 -7.30 -15.88
CA ALA A 27 -0.97 -6.47 -15.74
C ALA A 27 -0.87 -5.52 -16.94
N SER A 28 -0.41 -4.29 -16.69
CA SER A 28 -0.17 -3.29 -17.74
C SER A 28 1.07 -2.45 -17.41
N GLY A 29 1.64 -1.78 -18.41
CA GLY A 29 2.80 -0.89 -18.24
C GLY A 29 2.51 0.46 -17.58
N LYS A 30 1.39 0.58 -16.85
CA LYS A 30 1.02 1.83 -16.18
C LYS A 30 1.73 1.96 -14.84
N ASP A 31 2.38 3.09 -14.63
CA ASP A 31 3.11 3.43 -13.41
C ASP A 31 2.60 4.77 -12.85
N PHE A 32 2.70 4.92 -11.53
CA PHE A 32 2.41 6.18 -10.85
C PHE A 32 3.34 7.29 -11.36
N GLN A 33 2.79 8.48 -11.58
CA GLN A 33 3.52 9.58 -12.25
C GLN A 33 4.03 10.62 -11.24
N SER A 34 5.27 11.10 -11.46
CA SER A 34 5.93 12.10 -10.61
C SER A 34 5.11 13.38 -10.40
N LYS A 35 4.34 13.79 -11.42
CA LYS A 35 3.50 15.00 -11.38
C LYS A 35 2.45 15.00 -10.25
N PHE A 36 2.09 13.83 -9.70
CA PHE A 36 1.15 13.72 -8.59
C PHE A 36 1.79 13.90 -7.22
N LEU A 37 3.11 13.70 -7.11
CA LEU A 37 3.81 13.75 -5.81
C LEU A 37 3.65 15.10 -5.09
N PRO A 38 3.79 16.27 -5.75
CA PRO A 38 3.59 17.57 -5.10
C PRO A 38 2.16 17.82 -4.61
N LYS A 39 1.19 17.04 -5.10
CA LYS A 39 -0.24 17.14 -4.75
C LYS A 39 -0.59 16.32 -3.51
N ILE A 40 0.33 15.49 -3.04
CA ILE A 40 0.16 14.54 -1.94
C ILE A 40 1.14 14.86 -0.81
N PHE A 41 2.43 14.92 -1.14
CA PHE A 41 3.52 15.01 -0.17
C PHE A 41 3.97 16.46 -0.03
N THR A 42 3.83 17.00 1.17
CA THR A 42 4.26 18.35 1.52
C THR A 42 4.83 18.33 2.94
N LYS A 43 5.59 19.36 3.31
CA LYS A 43 6.08 19.53 4.70
C LYS A 43 4.96 19.62 5.75
N ASN A 44 3.74 19.92 5.32
CA ASN A 44 2.56 20.05 6.18
C ASN A 44 1.71 18.76 6.22
N THR A 45 2.22 17.67 5.64
CA THR A 45 1.56 16.37 5.55
C THR A 45 2.19 15.38 6.53
N ILE A 46 1.34 14.72 7.33
CA ILE A 46 1.69 13.58 8.18
C ILE A 46 0.92 12.36 7.66
N ILE A 47 1.60 11.23 7.49
CA ILE A 47 1.01 9.96 7.09
C ILE A 47 1.35 8.92 8.17
N ARG A 48 0.32 8.42 8.86
CA ARG A 48 0.50 7.41 9.90
C ARG A 48 0.85 6.05 9.30
N ASN A 49 0.16 5.66 8.23
CA ASN A 49 0.50 4.49 7.41
C ASN A 49 0.44 4.83 5.93
N LEU A 50 1.55 4.63 5.22
CA LEU A 50 1.63 4.70 3.76
C LEU A 50 1.58 3.27 3.21
N GLU A 51 0.47 2.93 2.56
CA GLU A 51 0.32 1.66 1.85
C GLU A 51 0.76 1.83 0.40
N LEU A 52 1.87 1.20 0.02
CA LEU A 52 2.28 1.09 -1.37
C LEU A 52 1.76 -0.23 -1.92
N ASP A 53 0.84 -0.14 -2.88
CA ASP A 53 0.13 -1.26 -3.47
C ASP A 53 0.21 -1.22 -5.01
N GLY A 54 -0.32 -2.23 -5.69
CA GLY A 54 -0.42 -2.28 -7.14
C GLY A 54 -0.37 -3.69 -7.69
N GLY A 55 0.30 -3.86 -8.83
CA GLY A 55 0.67 -5.17 -9.35
C GLY A 55 1.75 -5.83 -8.49
N ASP A 56 3.02 -5.43 -8.68
CA ASP A 56 4.11 -5.73 -7.75
C ASP A 56 4.99 -4.50 -7.58
N VAL A 57 5.00 -3.92 -6.39
CA VAL A 57 5.73 -2.69 -6.07
C VAL A 57 7.24 -2.89 -6.23
N LEU A 58 7.76 -4.06 -5.88
CA LEU A 58 9.20 -4.32 -5.89
C LEU A 58 9.74 -4.53 -7.31
N LEU A 59 8.89 -4.95 -8.25
CA LEU A 59 9.18 -4.94 -9.69
C LEU A 59 9.35 -3.50 -10.21
N ALA A 60 8.59 -2.55 -9.67
CA ALA A 60 8.65 -1.13 -10.05
C ALA A 60 9.60 -0.31 -9.15
N ALA A 61 10.80 -0.82 -8.90
CA ALA A 61 11.77 -0.20 -8.00
C ALA A 61 12.10 1.27 -8.34
N ASP A 62 12.10 1.66 -9.61
CA ASP A 62 12.27 3.05 -10.04
C ASP A 62 11.15 3.99 -9.54
N ILE A 63 9.90 3.50 -9.56
CA ILE A 63 8.75 4.27 -9.09
C ILE A 63 8.77 4.35 -7.57
N LEU A 64 9.14 3.26 -6.91
CA LEU A 64 9.36 3.24 -5.46
C LEU A 64 10.45 4.25 -5.06
N GLU A 65 11.58 4.27 -5.75
CA GLU A 65 12.68 5.22 -5.50
C GLU A 65 12.21 6.67 -5.69
N MET A 66 11.50 6.95 -6.78
CA MET A 66 10.92 8.27 -7.05
C MET A 66 9.99 8.74 -5.92
N ILE A 67 9.10 7.87 -5.42
CA ILE A 67 8.19 8.19 -4.30
C ILE A 67 8.99 8.46 -3.01
N VAL A 68 9.93 7.57 -2.68
CA VAL A 68 10.76 7.68 -1.47
C VAL A 68 11.59 8.96 -1.47
N ASP A 69 12.22 9.27 -2.59
CA ASP A 69 13.06 10.45 -2.75
C ASP A 69 12.24 11.73 -2.58
N TYR A 70 11.02 11.76 -3.13
CA TYR A 70 10.13 12.90 -2.98
C TYR A 70 9.60 13.07 -1.55
N ILE A 71 9.25 11.97 -0.86
CA ILE A 71 8.86 12.01 0.57
C ILE A 71 9.96 12.67 1.40
N ILE A 72 11.22 12.25 1.18
CA ILE A 72 12.38 12.79 1.89
C ILE A 72 12.60 14.26 1.52
N GLN A 73 12.58 14.60 0.24
CA GLN A 73 12.81 15.96 -0.26
C GLN A 73 11.75 16.95 0.23
N SER A 74 10.48 16.53 0.29
CA SER A 74 9.36 17.37 0.72
C SER A 74 9.23 17.46 2.24
N GLU A 75 10.08 16.76 2.99
CA GLU A 75 10.01 16.65 4.45
C GLU A 75 8.64 16.16 4.96
N CYS A 76 7.97 15.32 4.15
CA CYS A 76 6.69 14.74 4.51
C CYS A 76 6.87 13.70 5.62
N ILE A 77 6.17 13.86 6.73
CA ILE A 77 6.32 12.95 7.87
C ILE A 77 5.57 11.64 7.58
N VAL A 78 6.30 10.52 7.58
CA VAL A 78 5.74 9.17 7.42
C VAL A 78 6.11 8.31 8.62
N LEU A 79 5.11 7.69 9.25
CA LEU A 79 5.28 6.98 10.52
C LEU A 79 5.21 5.46 10.39
N GLY A 80 4.84 4.95 9.23
CA GLY A 80 4.81 3.53 8.92
C GLY A 80 4.55 3.33 7.43
N VAL A 81 5.12 2.25 6.89
CA VAL A 81 4.95 1.89 5.48
C VAL A 81 4.60 0.41 5.38
N SER A 82 3.56 0.08 4.62
CA SER A 82 3.19 -1.30 4.30
C SER A 82 3.26 -1.52 2.79
N ILE A 83 3.90 -2.61 2.37
CA ILE A 83 4.02 -2.98 0.96
C ILE A 83 3.64 -4.44 0.81
N THR A 84 2.78 -4.73 -0.15
CA THR A 84 2.48 -6.11 -0.56
C THR A 84 3.30 -6.45 -1.79
N THR A 85 3.96 -7.61 -1.79
CA THR A 85 4.71 -8.13 -2.94
C THR A 85 4.37 -9.60 -3.17
N ASN A 86 4.48 -10.04 -4.41
CA ASN A 86 4.39 -11.46 -4.75
C ASN A 86 5.73 -12.21 -4.58
N GLY A 87 6.82 -11.48 -4.25
CA GLY A 87 8.14 -12.05 -3.96
C GLY A 87 9.00 -12.38 -5.18
N THR A 88 8.53 -12.16 -6.41
CA THR A 88 9.33 -12.42 -7.62
C THR A 88 10.49 -11.43 -7.78
N TYR A 89 10.41 -10.25 -7.17
CA TYR A 89 11.49 -9.27 -7.12
C TYR A 89 11.82 -8.88 -5.68
N PHE A 90 13.08 -9.10 -5.28
CA PHE A 90 13.66 -8.53 -4.06
C PHE A 90 15.15 -8.23 -4.29
N THR A 91 15.41 -7.31 -5.22
CA THR A 91 16.75 -7.02 -5.75
C THR A 91 17.60 -6.16 -4.81
N PRO A 92 18.93 -6.07 -5.04
CA PRO A 92 19.80 -5.10 -4.35
C PRO A 92 19.28 -3.66 -4.42
N LYS A 93 18.68 -3.26 -5.54
CA LYS A 93 18.10 -1.92 -5.72
C LYS A 93 16.91 -1.69 -4.77
N SER A 94 15.94 -2.61 -4.74
CA SER A 94 14.80 -2.48 -3.82
C SER A 94 15.26 -2.50 -2.35
N LYS A 95 16.24 -3.35 -2.00
CA LYS A 95 16.82 -3.38 -0.64
C LYS A 95 17.42 -2.03 -0.24
N ARG A 96 18.19 -1.39 -1.14
CA ARG A 96 18.76 -0.05 -0.91
C ARG A 96 17.67 1.00 -0.68
N ILE A 97 16.64 1.01 -1.52
CA ILE A 97 15.53 1.97 -1.42
C ILE A 97 14.76 1.78 -0.11
N LEU A 98 14.46 0.53 0.26
CA LEU A 98 13.79 0.21 1.52
C LEU A 98 14.63 0.59 2.74
N SER A 99 15.95 0.39 2.69
CA SER A 99 16.85 0.87 3.75
C SER A 99 16.83 2.39 3.87
N LYS A 100 16.88 3.12 2.75
CA LYS A 100 16.77 4.58 2.71
C LYS A 100 15.45 5.06 3.33
N LEU A 101 14.34 4.45 2.93
CA LEU A 101 13.01 4.74 3.48
C LEU A 101 12.92 4.41 4.97
N LYS A 102 13.48 3.28 5.41
CA LYS A 102 13.48 2.85 6.82
C LYS A 102 14.20 3.88 7.69
N THR A 103 15.38 4.33 7.27
CA THR A 103 16.13 5.37 7.99
C THR A 103 15.31 6.64 8.15
N TYR A 104 14.64 7.08 7.09
CA TYR A 104 13.80 8.27 7.13
C TYR A 104 12.58 8.10 8.05
N VAL A 105 11.83 7.00 7.90
CA VAL A 105 10.64 6.73 8.73
C VAL A 105 11.02 6.60 10.20
N THR A 106 12.13 5.93 10.53
CA THR A 106 12.63 5.85 11.92
C THR A 106 12.98 7.22 12.48
N LYS A 107 13.57 8.11 11.66
CA LYS A 107 13.78 9.52 12.05
C LYS A 107 12.43 10.23 12.31
N CYS A 108 11.43 10.07 11.46
CA CYS A 108 10.10 10.66 11.70
C CYS A 108 9.47 10.14 12.99
N GLN A 109 9.54 8.83 13.24
CA GLN A 109 9.01 8.19 14.45
C GLN A 109 9.69 8.75 15.71
N SER A 110 11.02 8.92 15.72
CA SER A 110 11.73 9.41 16.90
C SER A 110 11.31 10.82 17.34
N HIS A 111 10.72 11.62 16.44
CA HIS A 111 10.24 12.97 16.74
C HIS A 111 8.77 12.99 17.20
N ILE A 112 7.98 11.94 16.92
CA ILE A 112 6.53 11.91 17.21
C ILE A 112 6.16 10.91 18.31
N GLY A 113 6.86 9.78 18.44
CA GLY A 113 6.59 8.76 19.47
C GLY A 113 6.92 7.34 19.03
N LYS A 114 6.58 6.35 19.87
CA LYS A 114 6.85 4.93 19.58
C LYS A 114 5.84 4.37 18.58
N TYR A 115 6.35 3.83 17.47
CA TYR A 115 5.61 3.04 16.47
C TYR A 115 6.20 1.62 16.40
N SER A 116 5.36 0.62 16.09
CA SER A 116 5.76 -0.79 16.18
C SER A 116 6.77 -1.20 15.09
N LYS A 117 6.62 -0.71 13.85
CA LYS A 117 7.52 -1.02 12.74
C LYS A 117 7.55 0.09 11.70
N ALA A 118 8.75 0.44 11.23
CA ALA A 118 8.93 1.44 10.17
C ALA A 118 8.46 0.96 8.79
N ILE A 119 8.80 -0.29 8.43
CA ILE A 119 8.42 -0.89 7.14
C ILE A 119 7.94 -2.32 7.36
N SER A 120 6.81 -2.65 6.76
CA SER A 120 6.22 -3.99 6.72
C SER A 120 6.10 -4.47 5.28
N LEU A 121 6.95 -5.41 4.87
CA LEU A 121 6.75 -6.19 3.63
C LEU A 121 5.87 -7.41 3.91
N ILE A 122 4.79 -7.55 3.16
CA ILE A 122 3.84 -8.66 3.23
C ILE A 122 3.98 -9.49 1.96
N LEU A 123 4.30 -10.77 2.10
CA LEU A 123 4.40 -11.70 0.98
C LEU A 123 3.01 -12.29 0.67
N ALA A 124 2.49 -12.05 -0.52
CA ALA A 124 1.28 -12.69 -1.00
C ALA A 124 1.56 -14.16 -1.37
N ALA A 125 0.94 -15.10 -0.67
CA ALA A 125 1.28 -16.53 -0.72
C ALA A 125 0.03 -17.44 -0.68
N ASP A 126 -1.13 -16.91 -1.08
CA ASP A 126 -2.36 -17.70 -1.22
C ASP A 126 -2.27 -18.71 -2.39
N GLU A 127 -3.32 -19.52 -2.52
CA GLU A 127 -3.44 -20.58 -3.52
C GLU A 127 -3.28 -20.09 -4.98
N TYR A 128 -3.74 -18.87 -5.29
CA TYR A 128 -3.63 -18.34 -6.64
C TYR A 128 -2.22 -17.85 -6.95
N HIS A 129 -1.53 -17.27 -5.97
CA HIS A 129 -0.11 -16.92 -6.10
C HIS A 129 0.72 -18.19 -6.29
N LYS A 130 0.45 -19.24 -5.50
CA LYS A 130 1.10 -20.56 -5.65
C LYS A 130 0.85 -21.19 -7.02
N ALA A 131 -0.37 -21.12 -7.52
CA ALA A 131 -0.70 -21.63 -8.86
C ALA A 131 0.08 -20.90 -9.96
N GLU A 132 0.22 -19.57 -9.87
CA GLU A 132 1.03 -18.80 -10.82
C GLU A 132 2.52 -19.11 -10.73
N LEU A 133 3.03 -19.40 -9.53
CA LEU A 133 4.43 -19.81 -9.37
C LEU A 133 4.70 -21.18 -9.99
N ASN A 134 3.75 -22.13 -9.92
CA ASN A 134 3.87 -23.41 -10.63
C ASN A 134 3.90 -23.20 -12.16
N ARG A 135 3.05 -22.32 -12.69
CA ARG A 135 3.11 -21.94 -14.11
C ARG A 135 4.47 -21.34 -14.48
N ILE A 136 4.97 -20.39 -13.67
CA ILE A 136 6.28 -19.76 -13.92
C ILE A 136 7.41 -20.79 -13.84
N LYS A 137 7.35 -21.76 -12.93
CA LYS A 137 8.35 -22.84 -12.85
C LYS A 137 8.52 -23.59 -14.18
N GLU A 138 7.42 -23.77 -14.92
CA GLU A 138 7.40 -24.45 -16.21
C GLU A 138 7.74 -23.52 -17.38
N GLU A 139 7.14 -22.32 -17.41
CA GLU A 139 7.26 -21.39 -18.54
C GLU A 139 8.50 -20.49 -18.49
N ASP A 140 8.98 -20.14 -17.28
CA ASP A 140 10.15 -19.30 -17.04
C ASP A 140 10.94 -19.78 -15.80
N PRO A 141 11.71 -20.88 -15.93
CA PRO A 141 12.48 -21.45 -14.84
C PRO A 141 13.49 -20.49 -14.21
N TRP A 142 13.95 -19.48 -14.96
CA TRP A 142 14.88 -18.49 -14.46
C TRP A 142 14.20 -17.53 -13.48
N LEU A 143 13.02 -17.01 -13.84
CA LEU A 143 12.22 -16.21 -12.92
C LEU A 143 11.80 -17.01 -11.68
N TYR A 144 11.49 -18.30 -11.84
CA TYR A 144 11.20 -19.17 -10.69
C TYR A 144 12.41 -19.33 -9.77
N LYS A 145 13.61 -19.55 -10.32
CA LYS A 145 14.85 -19.62 -9.54
C LYS A 145 15.09 -18.31 -8.78
N MET A 146 14.94 -17.17 -9.45
CA MET A 146 15.03 -15.86 -8.81
C MET A 146 14.01 -15.71 -7.68
N TYR A 147 12.77 -16.16 -7.87
CA TYR A 147 11.75 -16.12 -6.83
C TYR A 147 12.21 -16.89 -5.58
N ILE A 148 12.78 -18.09 -5.72
CA ILE A 148 13.28 -18.89 -4.58
C ILE A 148 14.37 -18.15 -3.80
N GLU A 149 15.33 -17.54 -4.51
CA GLU A 149 16.40 -16.75 -3.89
C GLU A 149 15.81 -15.50 -3.19
N ASN A 150 14.92 -14.78 -3.88
CA ASN A 150 14.28 -13.57 -3.37
C ASN A 150 13.42 -13.81 -2.13
N ILE A 151 12.64 -14.90 -2.07
CA ILE A 151 11.81 -15.17 -0.88
C ILE A 151 12.66 -15.52 0.34
N GLN A 152 13.77 -16.21 0.15
CA GLN A 152 14.68 -16.54 1.25
C GLN A 152 15.25 -15.26 1.83
N GLU A 153 15.84 -14.43 0.97
CA GLU A 153 16.38 -13.12 1.38
C GLU A 153 15.31 -12.21 1.98
N LEU A 154 14.10 -12.20 1.41
CA LEU A 154 12.98 -11.41 1.93
C LEU A 154 12.65 -11.84 3.35
N ILE A 155 12.43 -13.14 3.59
CA ILE A 155 12.05 -13.68 4.90
C ILE A 155 13.11 -13.39 5.97
N GLU A 156 14.39 -13.44 5.59
CA GLU A 156 15.52 -13.14 6.47
C GLU A 156 15.71 -11.62 6.68
N SER A 157 15.13 -10.78 5.82
CA SER A 157 15.27 -9.32 5.91
C SER A 157 14.51 -8.71 7.08
N SER A 158 15.04 -7.60 7.61
CA SER A 158 14.36 -6.81 8.66
C SER A 158 13.03 -6.16 8.23
N PHE A 159 12.70 -6.20 6.93
CA PHE A 159 11.48 -5.61 6.39
C PHE A 159 10.30 -6.59 6.42
N PHE A 160 10.57 -7.89 6.35
CA PHE A 160 9.54 -8.92 6.28
C PHE A 160 8.65 -8.92 7.52
N SER A 161 7.35 -8.95 7.29
CA SER A 161 6.33 -8.93 8.34
C SER A 161 5.62 -10.27 8.45
N CYS A 162 4.99 -10.73 7.38
CA CYS A 162 4.25 -11.99 7.37
C CYS A 162 4.01 -12.49 5.95
N LYS A 163 3.55 -13.74 5.86
CA LYS A 163 2.93 -14.30 4.64
C LYS A 163 1.42 -14.15 4.75
N LYS A 164 0.79 -13.71 3.67
CA LYS A 164 -0.66 -13.70 3.50
C LYS A 164 -1.05 -14.97 2.74
N GLU A 165 -1.40 -16.01 3.49
CA GLU A 165 -1.70 -17.34 2.95
C GLU A 165 -3.19 -17.56 2.68
N SER A 166 -4.05 -16.70 3.23
CA SER A 166 -5.48 -16.68 2.98
C SER A 166 -5.90 -15.35 2.36
N ILE A 167 -6.89 -15.41 1.48
CA ILE A 167 -7.45 -14.23 0.84
C ILE A 167 -8.96 -14.35 0.72
N ARG A 168 -9.66 -13.24 0.96
CA ARG A 168 -11.03 -13.07 0.49
C ARG A 168 -10.97 -12.51 -0.91
N VAL A 169 -11.54 -13.23 -1.86
CA VAL A 169 -11.52 -12.80 -3.26
C VAL A 169 -12.49 -11.65 -3.44
N ILE A 170 -11.98 -10.49 -3.84
CA ILE A 170 -12.79 -9.28 -4.08
C ILE A 170 -13.39 -9.38 -5.48
N ASP A 171 -14.69 -9.10 -5.64
CA ASP A 171 -15.37 -9.13 -6.94
C ASP A 171 -15.00 -7.93 -7.83
N LYS A 172 -13.74 -7.90 -8.29
CA LYS A 172 -13.17 -6.89 -9.18
C LYS A 172 -12.10 -7.48 -10.09
N GLY A 173 -11.88 -6.86 -11.24
CA GLY A 173 -10.75 -7.18 -12.11
C GLY A 173 -10.85 -8.61 -12.63
N ARG A 174 -9.77 -9.41 -12.50
CA ARG A 174 -9.80 -10.80 -13.01
C ARG A 174 -10.73 -11.70 -12.19
N ALA A 175 -10.95 -11.38 -10.92
CA ALA A 175 -11.78 -12.17 -10.03
C ALA A 175 -13.27 -12.17 -10.41
N GLU A 176 -13.71 -11.19 -11.20
CA GLU A 176 -15.08 -11.11 -11.73
C GLU A 176 -15.47 -12.41 -12.46
N ASN A 177 -14.49 -13.05 -13.12
CA ASN A 177 -14.69 -14.28 -13.89
C ASN A 177 -14.64 -15.57 -13.06
N LEU A 178 -14.44 -15.49 -11.74
CA LEU A 178 -14.38 -16.67 -10.88
C LEU A 178 -15.77 -17.07 -10.37
N THR A 179 -16.09 -18.36 -10.45
CA THR A 179 -17.30 -18.96 -9.86
C THR A 179 -17.01 -19.49 -8.46
N ILE A 180 -16.76 -18.58 -7.52
CA ILE A 180 -16.50 -18.86 -6.09
C ILE A 180 -17.22 -17.84 -5.22
N GLU A 181 -17.23 -18.04 -3.90
CA GLU A 181 -17.69 -17.01 -2.97
C GLU A 181 -16.76 -15.78 -3.06
N LYS A 182 -17.37 -14.61 -3.27
CA LYS A 182 -16.67 -13.34 -3.39
C LYS A 182 -17.07 -12.38 -2.29
N PHE A 183 -16.10 -11.62 -1.84
CA PHE A 183 -16.28 -10.54 -0.90
C PHE A 183 -16.54 -9.23 -1.63
N TYR A 184 -17.59 -8.53 -1.20
CA TYR A 184 -17.92 -7.19 -1.67
C TYR A 184 -17.49 -6.22 -0.57
N PRO A 185 -16.29 -5.62 -0.68
CA PRO A 185 -15.88 -4.63 0.31
C PRO A 185 -16.91 -3.50 0.30
N PRO A 186 -17.44 -3.09 1.47
CA PRO A 186 -18.30 -1.92 1.52
C PRO A 186 -17.51 -0.73 1.02
N LYS A 187 -18.21 0.25 0.43
CA LYS A 187 -17.58 1.49 -0.02
C LYS A 187 -16.88 2.15 1.17
N ILE A 188 -15.57 2.36 1.05
CA ILE A 188 -14.76 3.01 2.07
C ILE A 188 -14.80 4.51 1.79
N ASP A 189 -15.76 5.21 2.38
CA ASP A 189 -15.80 6.67 2.25
C ASP A 189 -14.59 7.33 2.94
N ASN A 190 -14.14 8.45 2.38
CA ASN A 190 -13.07 9.25 2.95
C ASN A 190 -13.68 10.14 4.03
N TYR A 191 -13.45 9.82 5.30
CA TYR A 191 -13.91 10.65 6.42
C TYR A 191 -12.83 11.64 6.82
N TYR A 192 -13.23 12.84 7.21
CA TYR A 192 -12.30 13.82 7.76
C TYR A 192 -12.88 14.55 8.97
N LEU A 193 -12.01 14.88 9.92
CA LEU A 193 -12.30 15.76 11.06
C LEU A 193 -11.44 17.01 10.92
N LYS A 194 -12.06 18.18 11.04
CA LYS A 194 -11.37 19.47 11.02
C LYS A 194 -11.37 20.08 12.41
N ASP A 195 -10.19 20.43 12.89
CA ASP A 195 -9.98 21.15 14.15
C ASP A 195 -9.06 22.36 13.87
N GLY A 196 -9.67 23.55 13.76
CA GLY A 196 -9.00 24.76 13.29
C GLY A 196 -8.38 24.57 11.89
N GLU A 197 -7.06 24.71 11.80
CA GLU A 197 -6.27 24.49 10.57
C GLU A 197 -5.78 23.04 10.41
N ASN A 198 -6.08 22.17 11.38
CA ASN A 198 -5.69 20.77 11.34
C ASN A 198 -6.81 19.94 10.73
N ILE A 199 -6.42 19.03 9.85
CA ILE A 199 -7.33 18.12 9.16
C ILE A 199 -6.82 16.71 9.40
N LEU A 200 -7.66 15.87 9.97
CA LEU A 200 -7.41 14.45 10.15
C LEU A 200 -8.28 13.69 9.15
N VAL A 201 -7.65 12.86 8.32
CA VAL A 201 -8.30 12.05 7.29
C VAL A 201 -8.19 10.58 7.67
N SER A 202 -9.28 9.82 7.55
CA SER A 202 -9.30 8.40 7.91
C SER A 202 -8.55 7.55 6.88
N ASN A 203 -8.97 7.57 5.63
CA ASN A 203 -8.35 6.85 4.53
C ASN A 203 -8.36 7.72 3.29
N ALA A 204 -7.35 7.52 2.45
CA ALA A 204 -7.30 8.06 1.10
C ALA A 204 -6.58 7.05 0.21
N SER A 205 -7.06 6.86 -1.01
CA SER A 205 -6.40 6.02 -2.00
C SER A 205 -6.23 6.77 -3.30
N VAL A 206 -5.05 6.67 -3.91
CA VAL A 206 -4.72 7.28 -5.20
C VAL A 206 -4.31 6.19 -6.18
N LEU A 207 -4.97 6.14 -7.34
CA LEU A 207 -4.68 5.21 -8.42
C LEU A 207 -3.47 5.66 -9.25
N VAL A 208 -2.94 4.76 -10.09
CA VAL A 208 -1.76 5.03 -10.95
C VAL A 208 -1.92 6.28 -11.85
N ASP A 209 -3.15 6.62 -12.23
CA ASP A 209 -3.48 7.76 -13.08
C ASP A 209 -3.82 9.05 -12.30
N GLY A 210 -3.60 9.03 -10.98
CA GLY A 210 -3.83 10.18 -10.10
C GLY A 210 -5.30 10.41 -9.75
N ILE A 211 -6.19 9.45 -10.05
CA ILE A 211 -7.57 9.49 -9.56
C ILE A 211 -7.62 9.11 -8.09
N VAL A 212 -8.32 9.91 -7.30
CA VAL A 212 -8.60 9.64 -5.88
C VAL A 212 -9.82 8.73 -5.78
N GLU A 213 -9.65 7.50 -5.29
CA GLU A 213 -10.73 6.52 -5.20
C GLU A 213 -11.91 7.06 -4.36
N ASN A 214 -13.11 6.57 -4.68
CA ASN A 214 -14.39 6.97 -4.06
C ASN A 214 -14.80 8.43 -4.28
N THR A 215 -13.98 9.23 -4.97
CA THR A 215 -14.30 10.61 -5.37
C THR A 215 -14.39 10.79 -6.88
N GLY A 216 -13.65 9.98 -7.65
CA GLY A 216 -13.52 10.12 -9.11
C GLY A 216 -12.79 11.39 -9.54
N LYS A 217 -12.18 12.15 -8.62
CA LYS A 217 -11.47 13.39 -8.90
C LYS A 217 -9.99 13.14 -9.16
N SER A 218 -9.38 13.97 -10.01
CA SER A 218 -7.97 13.85 -10.39
C SER A 218 -7.08 14.80 -9.58
N LEU A 219 -5.88 14.35 -9.24
CA LEU A 219 -4.80 15.18 -8.70
C LEU A 219 -4.23 16.18 -9.73
N LEU A 220 -4.64 16.09 -11.00
CA LEU A 220 -4.36 17.13 -11.98
C LEU A 220 -5.11 18.43 -11.66
N ASP A 221 -6.32 18.29 -11.11
CA ASP A 221 -7.22 19.42 -10.89
C ASP A 221 -7.00 20.08 -9.53
N ASP A 222 -6.54 19.32 -8.54
CA ASP A 222 -6.39 19.80 -7.16
C ASP A 222 -5.40 18.94 -6.35
N ASN A 223 -5.07 19.37 -5.12
CA ASN A 223 -4.31 18.57 -4.16
C ASN A 223 -5.23 17.58 -3.42
N LEU A 224 -4.64 16.49 -2.92
CA LEU A 224 -5.37 15.37 -2.30
C LEU A 224 -6.28 15.83 -1.16
N ALA A 225 -5.78 16.72 -0.29
CA ALA A 225 -6.57 17.19 0.83
C ALA A 225 -7.79 17.99 0.40
N SER A 226 -7.63 18.86 -0.58
CA SER A 226 -8.73 19.68 -1.10
C SER A 226 -9.79 18.82 -1.78
N ILE A 227 -9.37 17.75 -2.48
CA ILE A 227 -10.31 16.73 -3.00
C ILE A 227 -11.10 16.12 -1.85
N ILE A 228 -10.43 15.64 -0.80
CA ILE A 228 -11.10 14.98 0.34
C ILE A 228 -12.04 15.93 1.08
N ILE A 229 -11.67 17.19 1.27
CA ILE A 229 -12.56 18.18 1.92
C ILE A 229 -13.83 18.42 1.09
N LYS A 230 -13.70 18.41 -0.25
CA LYS A 230 -14.82 18.69 -1.16
C LYS A 230 -15.78 17.50 -1.34
N SER A 231 -15.27 16.27 -1.25
CA SER A 231 -16.05 15.06 -1.59
C SER A 231 -16.14 14.02 -0.47
N GLY A 232 -15.37 14.18 0.60
CA GLY A 232 -15.39 13.29 1.77
C GLY A 232 -16.51 13.61 2.74
N ILE A 233 -16.64 12.77 3.75
CA ILE A 233 -17.64 12.91 4.82
C ILE A 233 -17.00 13.65 6.00
N ALA A 234 -17.54 14.83 6.33
CA ALA A 234 -17.09 15.62 7.47
C ALA A 234 -17.65 15.03 8.78
N CYS A 235 -16.77 14.67 9.70
CA CYS A 235 -17.12 14.22 11.05
C CYS A 235 -17.25 15.43 11.99
N LYS A 236 -18.23 15.38 12.89
CA LYS A 236 -18.50 16.43 13.88
C LYS A 236 -17.57 16.36 15.08
N ASN A 237 -17.09 15.17 15.42
CA ASN A 237 -16.25 14.91 16.58
C ASN A 237 -15.38 13.67 16.36
N GLU A 238 -14.50 13.40 17.33
CA GLU A 238 -13.59 12.26 17.28
C GLU A 238 -14.32 10.92 17.32
N ILE A 239 -15.44 10.79 18.03
CA ILE A 239 -16.19 9.52 18.12
C ILE A 239 -16.68 9.10 16.73
N GLU A 240 -17.35 10.01 16.02
CA GLU A 240 -17.81 9.78 14.65
C GLU A 240 -16.66 9.44 13.70
N PHE A 241 -15.52 10.13 13.87
CA PHE A 241 -14.32 9.87 13.08
C PHE A 241 -13.73 8.47 13.36
N GLN A 242 -13.67 8.06 14.62
CA GLN A 242 -13.18 6.73 15.02
C GLN A 242 -14.11 5.63 14.55
N ASP A 243 -15.43 5.82 14.62
CA ASP A 243 -16.42 4.87 14.10
C ASP A 243 -16.26 4.68 12.59
N GLY A 244 -16.11 5.77 11.84
CA GLY A 244 -15.75 5.73 10.42
C GLY A 244 -14.42 5.00 10.17
N CYS A 245 -13.41 5.19 11.02
CA CYS A 245 -12.16 4.43 10.96
C CYS A 245 -12.35 2.94 11.26
N GLN A 246 -13.25 2.56 12.17
CA GLN A 246 -13.50 1.16 12.52
C GLN A 246 -14.23 0.40 11.42
N ILE A 247 -15.19 1.05 10.74
CA ILE A 247 -15.81 0.50 9.52
C ILE A 247 -14.72 0.17 8.49
N ASN A 248 -13.72 1.04 8.38
CA ASN A 248 -12.57 0.83 7.49
C ASN A 248 -11.60 -0.27 8.00
N LYS A 249 -11.40 -0.42 9.31
CA LYS A 249 -10.62 -1.52 9.91
C LYS A 249 -11.29 -2.89 9.78
N TYR A 250 -12.63 -2.96 9.80
CA TYR A 250 -13.35 -4.23 9.64
C TYR A 250 -13.10 -4.89 8.27
N ASN A 251 -12.65 -4.12 7.28
CA ASN A 251 -12.25 -4.64 5.97
C ASN A 251 -10.78 -5.09 5.88
N SER A 252 -9.92 -4.70 6.83
CA SER A 252 -8.52 -5.12 6.90
C SER A 252 -8.25 -6.20 7.96
N LYS A 253 -9.23 -6.52 8.82
CA LYS A 253 -9.16 -7.53 9.89
C LYS A 253 -8.96 -9.00 9.44
N ASN A 254 -8.75 -9.28 8.14
CA ASN A 254 -8.35 -10.61 7.66
C ASN A 254 -6.87 -10.71 7.24
N LEU A 255 -6.08 -9.65 7.44
CA LEU A 255 -4.63 -9.80 7.54
C LEU A 255 -4.32 -10.19 8.99
N THR A 256 -4.39 -11.49 9.27
CA THR A 256 -3.78 -12.05 10.48
C THR A 256 -2.30 -11.70 10.42
N PHE A 257 -1.90 -10.63 11.12
CA PHE A 257 -0.51 -10.50 11.52
C PHE A 257 -0.26 -11.70 12.42
N VAL A 258 0.38 -12.73 11.86
CA VAL A 258 0.97 -13.78 12.69
C VAL A 258 2.00 -13.06 13.53
N ASN A 259 1.59 -12.69 14.74
CA ASN A 259 2.47 -12.33 15.82
C ASN A 259 3.21 -13.63 16.13
N LYS A 260 4.30 -13.92 15.41
CA LYS A 260 5.23 -14.93 15.87
C LYS A 260 5.80 -14.36 17.16
N GLY A 261 5.22 -14.82 18.26
CA GLY A 261 5.77 -14.60 19.59
C GLY A 261 7.25 -14.91 19.51
N ILE A 262 8.06 -13.92 19.89
CA ILE A 262 9.44 -14.16 20.24
C ILE A 262 9.35 -14.92 21.56
N ASN A 263 9.30 -16.25 21.47
CA ASN A 263 9.54 -17.11 22.61
C ASN A 263 11.06 -17.20 22.78
N ASN A 264 11.50 -16.66 23.93
CA ASN A 264 12.79 -16.74 24.60
C ASN A 264 14.03 -16.31 23.84
#